data_AF-A0A183BDG5-F1
#
_entry.id   AF-A0A183BDG5-F1
#
_cell.length_a   1.000
_cell.length_b   1.000
_cell.length_c   1.000
_cell.angle_alpha   90.00
_cell.angle_beta   90.00
_cell.angle_gamma   90.00
#
_symmetry.space_group_name_H-M   'P 1'
#
loop_
_entity.id
_entity.type
_entity.pdbx_description
1 polymer ?
#
loop_
_entity_poly.entity_id
_entity_poly.type
_entity_poly.pdbx_seq_one_letter_code
_entity_poly.pdbx_strand_id
1 'polypeptide(L)'
;MATGTQLEKNPLLNKIHKILNTDIEENTELFDGLKAISNILPANNIRTRRNLRVDLEKHQLELYEDFLKAFTLVKERVEELDSDIKQMLKSCQDVNQQLVGVKSRTDDLINEAADLQAQSVKGELKLSVLECLHDTFQISTEDAELLCSANQPIDANFFRSLERAHQVEKNCKDMIRSGEQNLGFNMLDSTRSTMESAYQRLYQWTQNECRMRTQDTPEIGATLRKAMSELQDRPVLFK
;
A
#
# COMPACT_ATOMS: atom_id res chain seq x y z
N MET A 1 -19.67 -44.11 105.08
CA MET A 1 -20.77 -43.23 105.55
C MET A 1 -20.17 -41.92 105.99
N ALA A 2 -20.88 -40.81 105.74
CA ALA A 2 -20.56 -39.42 106.08
C ALA A 2 -19.46 -38.81 105.15
N THR A 3 -19.68 -37.80 104.32
CA THR A 3 -20.76 -36.80 104.25
C THR A 3 -20.74 -36.14 102.86
N GLY A 4 -21.80 -36.36 102.07
CA GLY A 4 -22.06 -35.66 100.81
C GLY A 4 -22.92 -34.40 100.97
N THR A 5 -22.89 -33.73 102.12
CA THR A 5 -23.95 -32.77 102.50
C THR A 5 -23.45 -31.54 103.27
N GLN A 6 -22.29 -30.99 102.91
CA GLN A 6 -21.89 -29.63 103.33
C GLN A 6 -21.43 -28.70 102.20
N LEU A 7 -21.37 -29.18 100.95
CA LEU A 7 -21.00 -28.36 99.78
C LEU A 7 -22.10 -27.41 99.30
N GLU A 8 -23.35 -27.58 99.74
CA GLU A 8 -24.49 -26.77 99.24
C GLU A 8 -24.62 -25.36 99.84
N LYS A 9 -23.88 -25.00 100.89
CA LYS A 9 -24.10 -23.73 101.60
C LYS A 9 -23.04 -22.65 101.35
N ASN A 10 -22.18 -22.81 100.35
CA ASN A 10 -21.20 -21.78 100.04
C ASN A 10 -21.47 -21.17 98.65
N PRO A 11 -22.20 -20.04 98.56
CA PRO A 11 -22.59 -19.42 97.29
C PRO A 11 -21.37 -18.90 96.50
N LEU A 12 -20.25 -18.64 97.18
CA LEU A 12 -18.98 -18.32 96.53
C LEU A 12 -18.36 -19.56 95.89
N LEU A 13 -18.45 -20.71 96.55
CA LEU A 13 -17.91 -21.99 96.06
C LEU A 13 -18.71 -22.48 94.84
N ASN A 14 -20.02 -22.24 94.80
CA ASN A 14 -20.84 -22.47 93.61
C ASN A 14 -20.54 -21.50 92.47
N LYS A 15 -20.24 -20.23 92.76
CA LYS A 15 -19.77 -19.27 91.74
C LYS A 15 -18.39 -19.63 91.21
N ILE A 16 -17.48 -20.05 92.09
CA ILE A 16 -16.14 -20.50 91.73
C ILE A 16 -16.23 -21.76 90.87
N HIS A 17 -17.03 -22.76 91.26
CA HIS A 17 -17.29 -23.93 90.42
C HIS A 17 -17.93 -23.55 89.08
N LYS A 18 -18.84 -22.59 89.05
CA LYS A 18 -19.44 -22.14 87.79
C LYS A 18 -18.44 -21.41 86.88
N ILE A 19 -17.48 -20.68 87.45
CA ILE A 19 -16.40 -20.00 86.72
C ILE A 19 -15.32 -21.01 86.27
N LEU A 20 -15.02 -22.01 87.09
CA LEU A 20 -14.08 -23.09 86.73
C LEU A 20 -14.66 -24.01 85.66
N ASN A 21 -15.96 -24.29 85.71
CA ASN A 21 -16.66 -25.13 84.74
C ASN A 21 -17.08 -24.37 83.47
N THR A 22 -16.93 -23.05 83.44
CA THR A 22 -16.88 -22.35 82.15
C THR A 22 -15.45 -22.53 81.64
N ASP A 23 -15.26 -23.52 80.77
CA ASP A 23 -13.98 -23.78 80.12
C ASP A 23 -13.65 -22.60 79.16
N ILE A 24 -13.06 -21.56 79.74
CA ILE A 24 -12.61 -20.35 79.03
C ILE A 24 -11.46 -20.70 78.06
N GLU A 25 -10.74 -21.80 78.33
CA GLU A 25 -9.60 -22.27 77.53
C GLU A 25 -10.02 -23.02 76.26
N GLU A 26 -11.17 -23.71 76.26
CA GLU A 26 -11.65 -24.44 75.08
C GLU A 26 -12.34 -23.52 74.05
N ASN A 27 -12.86 -22.37 74.49
CA ASN A 27 -13.56 -21.43 73.62
C ASN A 27 -12.64 -20.29 73.16
N THR A 28 -11.76 -20.58 72.19
CA THR A 28 -10.85 -19.60 71.57
C THR A 28 -11.58 -18.33 71.09
N GLU A 29 -12.78 -18.47 70.53
CA GLU A 29 -13.60 -17.33 70.08
C GLU A 29 -14.06 -16.43 71.24
N LEU A 30 -14.37 -17.02 72.39
CA LEU A 30 -14.76 -16.29 73.59
C LEU A 30 -13.55 -15.56 74.19
N PHE A 31 -12.38 -16.22 74.19
CA PHE A 31 -11.13 -15.60 74.63
C PHE A 31 -10.71 -14.44 73.73
N ASP A 32 -10.79 -14.59 72.41
CA ASP A 32 -10.49 -13.53 71.44
C ASP A 32 -11.49 -12.38 71.53
N GLY A 33 -12.78 -12.67 71.71
CA GLY A 33 -13.81 -11.66 71.97
C GLY A 33 -13.54 -10.88 73.26
N LEU A 34 -13.18 -11.57 74.35
CA LEU A 34 -12.79 -10.92 75.60
C LEU A 34 -11.51 -10.10 75.46
N LYS A 35 -10.54 -10.55 74.66
CA LYS A 35 -9.30 -9.82 74.37
C LYS A 35 -9.57 -8.54 73.58
N ALA A 36 -10.51 -8.57 72.63
CA ALA A 36 -10.96 -7.38 71.92
C ALA A 36 -11.66 -6.37 72.85
N ILE A 37 -12.49 -6.86 73.78
CA ILE A 37 -13.19 -6.03 74.78
C ILE A 37 -12.22 -5.49 75.85
N SER A 38 -11.14 -6.21 76.16
CA SER A 38 -10.13 -5.81 77.14
C SER A 38 -9.48 -4.47 76.81
N ASN A 39 -9.33 -4.14 75.52
CA ASN A 39 -8.80 -2.84 75.09
C ASN A 39 -9.79 -1.69 75.35
N ILE A 40 -11.09 -1.98 75.39
CA ILE A 40 -12.18 -1.03 75.62
C ILE A 40 -12.44 -0.85 77.14
N LEU A 41 -12.05 -1.82 77.97
CA LEU A 41 -12.27 -1.84 79.41
C LEU A 41 -10.95 -1.72 80.22
N PRO A 42 -10.33 -0.53 80.31
CA PRO A 42 -9.05 -0.35 81.01
C PRO A 42 -9.15 -0.56 82.53
N ALA A 43 -10.33 -0.42 83.12
CA ALA A 43 -10.58 -0.70 84.54
C ALA A 43 -11.99 -1.25 84.77
N ASN A 44 -12.09 -2.36 85.52
CA ASN A 44 -13.37 -2.97 85.90
C ASN A 44 -13.97 -2.21 87.08
N ASN A 45 -14.81 -1.21 86.80
CA ASN A 45 -15.52 -0.43 87.79
C ASN A 45 -17.02 -0.35 87.44
N ILE A 46 -17.85 0.07 88.40
CA ILE A 46 -19.33 0.03 88.25
C ILE A 46 -19.82 0.89 87.08
N ARG A 47 -19.10 1.98 86.77
CA ARG A 47 -19.42 2.89 85.66
C ARG A 47 -19.08 2.26 84.31
N THR A 48 -17.88 1.70 84.14
CA THR A 48 -17.48 1.02 82.90
C THR A 48 -18.35 -0.20 82.63
N ARG A 49 -18.73 -0.97 83.65
CA ARG A 49 -19.66 -2.10 83.47
C ARG A 49 -21.06 -1.66 83.01
N ARG A 50 -21.58 -0.52 83.48
CA ARG A 50 -22.89 0.01 83.07
C ARG A 50 -22.88 0.55 81.65
N ASN A 51 -21.76 1.14 81.23
CA ASN A 51 -21.62 1.77 79.92
C ASN A 51 -21.00 0.86 78.85
N LEU A 52 -20.47 -0.31 79.23
CA LEU A 52 -19.77 -1.25 78.33
C LEU A 52 -20.50 -1.52 77.02
N ARG A 53 -21.83 -1.69 77.07
CA ARG A 53 -22.62 -1.91 75.85
C ARG A 53 -22.58 -0.69 74.93
N VAL A 54 -22.76 0.50 75.49
CA VAL A 54 -22.73 1.77 74.73
C VAL A 54 -21.34 2.02 74.16
N ASP A 55 -20.29 1.76 74.94
CA ASP A 55 -18.91 1.95 74.49
C ASP A 55 -18.51 0.93 73.41
N LEU A 56 -19.01 -0.31 73.52
CA LEU A 56 -18.83 -1.35 72.51
C LEU A 56 -19.59 -1.03 71.21
N GLU A 57 -20.84 -0.57 71.31
CA GLU A 57 -21.63 -0.11 70.15
C GLU A 57 -20.96 1.07 69.44
N LYS A 58 -20.39 2.03 70.19
CA LYS A 58 -19.62 3.15 69.62
C LYS A 58 -18.36 2.67 68.90
N HIS A 59 -17.59 1.79 69.52
CA HIS A 59 -16.37 1.26 68.92
C HIS A 59 -16.68 0.43 67.66
N GLN A 60 -17.76 -0.35 67.67
CA GLN A 60 -18.24 -1.04 66.48
C GLN A 60 -18.62 -0.07 65.37
N LEU A 61 -19.30 1.03 65.70
CA LEU A 61 -19.68 2.05 64.73
C LEU A 61 -18.45 2.74 64.13
N GLU A 62 -17.45 3.08 64.94
CA GLU A 62 -16.16 3.62 64.48
C GLU A 62 -15.45 2.65 63.52
N LEU A 63 -15.39 1.35 63.87
CA LEU A 63 -14.82 0.31 63.00
C LEU A 63 -15.58 0.18 61.68
N TYR A 64 -16.92 0.23 61.70
CA TYR A 64 -17.72 0.18 60.48
C TYR A 64 -17.54 1.43 59.63
N GLU A 65 -17.43 2.62 60.24
CA GLU A 65 -17.14 3.84 59.50
C GLU A 65 -15.77 3.78 58.82
N ASP A 66 -14.74 3.31 59.52
CA ASP A 66 -13.40 3.18 58.96
C ASP A 66 -13.32 2.11 57.88
N PHE A 67 -14.02 0.98 58.07
CA PHE A 67 -14.18 -0.02 57.03
C PHE A 67 -14.89 0.56 55.80
N LEU A 68 -15.96 1.32 55.98
CA LEU A 68 -16.73 1.90 54.89
C LEU A 68 -15.92 2.97 54.14
N LYS A 69 -15.13 3.78 54.84
CA LYS A 69 -14.17 4.73 54.21
C LYS A 69 -13.13 3.98 53.37
N ALA A 70 -12.51 2.93 53.91
CA ALA A 70 -11.52 2.14 53.19
C ALA A 70 -12.14 1.43 51.98
N PHE A 71 -13.34 0.87 52.12
CA PHE A 71 -14.04 0.18 51.05
C PHE A 71 -14.51 1.15 49.95
N THR A 72 -14.87 2.38 50.31
CA THR A 72 -15.24 3.42 49.33
C THR A 72 -14.06 3.73 48.41
N LEU A 73 -12.84 3.83 48.94
CA LEU A 73 -11.64 4.02 48.12
C LEU A 73 -11.43 2.85 47.15
N VAL A 74 -11.62 1.60 47.60
CA VAL A 74 -11.50 0.42 46.73
C VAL A 74 -12.54 0.45 45.63
N LYS A 75 -13.79 0.80 45.96
CA LYS A 75 -14.88 0.94 45.00
C LYS A 75 -14.54 1.98 43.92
N GLU A 76 -14.07 3.15 44.32
CA GLU A 76 -13.66 4.22 43.38
C GLU A 76 -12.56 3.73 42.43
N ARG A 77 -11.55 3.01 42.94
CA ARG A 77 -10.49 2.45 42.09
C ARG A 77 -10.99 1.40 41.11
N VAL A 78 -11.98 0.60 41.49
CA VAL A 78 -12.60 -0.38 40.59
C VAL A 78 -13.45 0.31 39.53
N GLU A 79 -14.17 1.38 39.89
CA GLU A 79 -14.95 2.18 38.94
C GLU A 79 -14.04 2.92 37.94
N GLU A 80 -12.90 3.47 38.40
CA GLU A 80 -11.87 4.04 37.53
C GLU A 80 -11.32 2.99 36.55
N LEU A 81 -10.96 1.80 37.04
CA LEU A 81 -10.44 0.72 36.20
C LEU A 81 -11.47 0.27 35.15
N ASP A 82 -12.75 0.14 35.53
CA ASP A 82 -13.82 -0.20 34.59
C ASP A 82 -13.99 0.88 33.50
N SER A 83 -13.90 2.16 33.89
CA SER A 83 -13.91 3.28 32.94
C SER A 83 -12.72 3.21 31.97
N ASP A 84 -11.51 2.95 32.48
CA ASP A 84 -10.30 2.86 31.67
C ASP A 84 -10.37 1.67 30.69
N ILE A 85 -10.86 0.52 31.14
CA ILE A 85 -11.07 -0.65 30.27
C ILE A 85 -12.07 -0.33 29.16
N LYS A 86 -13.19 0.34 29.48
CA LYS A 86 -14.18 0.74 28.48
C LYS A 86 -13.60 1.73 27.46
N GLN A 87 -12.80 2.69 27.91
CA GLN A 87 -12.11 3.63 27.01
C GLN A 87 -11.10 2.91 26.11
N MET A 88 -10.33 1.97 26.67
CA MET A 88 -9.38 1.16 25.89
C MET A 88 -10.10 0.31 24.85
N LEU A 89 -11.21 -0.34 25.22
CA LEU A 89 -12.01 -1.13 24.28
C LEU A 89 -12.53 -0.27 23.14
N LYS A 90 -13.05 0.92 23.45
CA LYS A 90 -13.51 1.89 22.44
C LYS A 90 -12.38 2.30 21.50
N SER A 91 -11.22 2.67 22.05
CA SER A 91 -10.04 3.03 21.25
C SER A 91 -9.59 1.88 20.32
N CYS A 92 -9.59 0.65 20.82
CA CYS A 92 -9.28 -0.53 20.01
C CYS A 92 -10.29 -0.74 18.88
N GLN A 93 -11.58 -0.54 19.14
CA GLN A 93 -12.62 -0.61 18.12
C GLN A 93 -12.45 0.48 17.06
N ASP A 94 -12.17 1.71 17.47
CA ASP A 94 -11.95 2.84 16.54
C ASP A 94 -10.73 2.59 15.64
N VAL A 95 -9.62 2.11 16.21
CA VAL A 95 -8.42 1.74 15.45
C VAL A 95 -8.71 0.60 14.48
N ASN A 96 -9.45 -0.42 14.91
CA ASN A 96 -9.81 -1.54 14.04
C ASN A 96 -10.71 -1.10 12.88
N GLN A 97 -11.68 -0.21 13.12
CA GLN A 97 -12.52 0.36 12.07
C GLN A 97 -11.70 1.18 11.07
N GLN A 98 -10.77 2.01 11.55
CA GLN A 98 -9.86 2.74 10.67
C GLN A 98 -8.97 1.80 9.86
N LEU A 99 -8.44 0.74 10.48
CA LEU A 99 -7.61 -0.25 9.80
C LEU A 99 -8.38 -0.97 8.68
N VAL A 100 -9.62 -1.38 8.93
CA VAL A 100 -10.49 -1.99 7.91
C VAL A 100 -10.77 -0.99 6.78
N GLY A 101 -11.04 0.28 7.10
CA GLY A 101 -11.25 1.33 6.11
C GLY A 101 -10.01 1.61 5.25
N VAL A 102 -8.82 1.66 5.87
CA VAL A 102 -7.55 1.80 5.15
C VAL A 102 -7.30 0.59 4.27
N LYS A 103 -7.49 -0.63 4.78
CA LYS A 103 -7.32 -1.87 4.01
C LYS A 103 -8.18 -1.88 2.75
N SER A 104 -9.47 -1.55 2.87
CA SER A 104 -10.37 -1.45 1.70
C SER A 104 -9.87 -0.44 0.67
N ARG A 105 -9.45 0.76 1.11
CA ARG A 105 -8.92 1.78 0.20
C ARG A 105 -7.61 1.35 -0.46
N THR A 106 -6.76 0.65 0.27
CA THR A 106 -5.52 0.09 -0.28
C THR A 106 -5.82 -1.00 -1.31
N ASP A 107 -6.80 -1.86 -1.05
CA ASP A 107 -7.23 -2.88 -2.02
C ASP A 107 -7.78 -2.23 -3.31
N ASP A 108 -8.58 -1.17 -3.20
CA ASP A 108 -9.07 -0.41 -4.36
C ASP A 108 -7.92 0.23 -5.16
N LEU A 109 -6.96 0.87 -4.48
CA LEU A 109 -5.78 1.46 -5.12
C LEU A 109 -4.88 0.41 -5.79
N ILE A 110 -4.75 -0.79 -5.20
CA ILE A 110 -4.01 -1.89 -5.81
C ILE A 110 -4.68 -2.33 -7.11
N ASN A 111 -6.01 -2.45 -7.12
CA ASN A 111 -6.75 -2.82 -8.31
C ASN A 111 -6.62 -1.76 -9.41
N GLU A 112 -6.77 -0.47 -9.06
CA GLU A 112 -6.60 0.63 -10.01
C GLU A 112 -5.18 0.68 -10.58
N ALA A 113 -4.16 0.50 -9.73
CA ALA A 113 -2.77 0.43 -10.18
C ALA A 113 -2.51 -0.77 -11.12
N ALA A 114 -3.10 -1.93 -10.83
CA ALA A 114 -3.01 -3.10 -11.70
C ALA A 114 -3.67 -2.86 -13.07
N ASP A 115 -4.84 -2.21 -13.09
CA ASP A 115 -5.55 -1.85 -14.32
C ASP A 115 -4.74 -0.83 -15.16
N LEU A 116 -4.19 0.20 -14.52
CA LEU A 116 -3.33 1.17 -15.18
C LEU A 116 -2.05 0.52 -15.74
N GLN A 117 -1.44 -0.41 -15.00
CA GLN A 117 -0.29 -1.17 -15.49
C GLN A 117 -0.63 -2.01 -16.71
N ALA A 118 -1.78 -2.69 -16.70
CA ALA A 118 -2.25 -3.47 -17.85
C ALA A 118 -2.50 -2.57 -19.08
N GLN A 119 -3.06 -1.38 -18.88
CA GLN A 119 -3.26 -0.40 -19.94
C GLN A 119 -1.94 0.15 -20.48
N SER A 120 -0.97 0.41 -19.60
CA SER A 120 0.38 0.86 -19.97
C SER A 120 1.08 -0.16 -20.86
N VAL A 121 1.11 -1.44 -20.47
CA VAL A 121 1.70 -2.52 -21.28
C VAL A 121 1.02 -2.64 -22.65
N LYS A 122 -0.31 -2.52 -22.70
CA LYS A 122 -1.04 -2.50 -23.98
C LYS A 122 -0.70 -1.28 -24.84
N GLY A 123 -0.47 -0.13 -24.21
CA GLY A 123 -0.03 1.09 -24.88
C GLY A 123 1.38 0.95 -25.46
N GLU A 124 2.32 0.42 -24.69
CA GLU A 124 3.70 0.14 -25.13
C GLU A 124 3.73 -0.84 -26.30
N LEU A 125 2.94 -1.91 -26.25
CA LEU A 125 2.84 -2.85 -27.36
C LEU A 125 2.32 -2.17 -28.63
N LYS A 126 1.29 -1.33 -28.51
CA LYS A 126 0.76 -0.56 -29.65
C LYS A 126 1.78 0.42 -30.21
N LEU A 127 2.52 1.13 -29.36
CA LEU A 127 3.58 2.03 -29.79
C LEU A 127 4.68 1.28 -30.54
N SER A 128 5.16 0.17 -29.98
CA SER A 128 6.18 -0.67 -30.63
C SER A 128 5.71 -1.21 -31.99
N VAL A 129 4.44 -1.61 -32.11
CA VAL A 129 3.86 -2.03 -33.39
C VAL A 129 3.78 -0.86 -34.38
N LEU A 130 3.38 0.33 -33.92
CA LEU A 130 3.32 1.53 -34.77
C LEU A 130 4.70 1.98 -35.23
N GLU A 131 5.71 1.92 -34.37
CA GLU A 131 7.11 2.20 -34.71
C GLU A 131 7.62 1.22 -35.78
N CYS A 132 7.39 -0.08 -35.59
CA CYS A 132 7.73 -1.09 -36.59
C CYS A 132 7.02 -0.86 -37.93
N LEU A 133 5.74 -0.50 -37.89
CA LEU A 133 4.96 -0.17 -39.08
C LEU A 133 5.51 1.08 -39.77
N HIS A 134 5.84 2.14 -39.02
CA HIS A 134 6.42 3.36 -39.54
C HIS A 134 7.76 3.09 -40.22
N ASP A 135 8.66 2.35 -39.57
CA ASP A 135 9.97 2.01 -40.13
C ASP A 135 9.88 1.13 -41.39
N THR A 136 8.88 0.24 -41.45
CA THR A 136 8.73 -0.74 -42.54
C THR A 136 8.03 -0.14 -43.76
N PHE A 137 7.07 0.76 -43.57
CA PHE A 137 6.16 1.22 -44.62
C PHE A 137 6.22 2.73 -44.92
N GLN A 138 7.03 3.51 -44.18
CA GLN A 138 7.20 4.93 -44.43
C GLN A 138 8.67 5.30 -44.65
N ILE A 139 8.89 6.21 -45.61
CA ILE A 139 10.19 6.85 -45.81
C ILE A 139 10.37 7.89 -44.71
N SER A 140 11.50 7.86 -44.01
CA SER A 140 11.83 8.86 -42.99
C SER A 140 11.82 10.26 -43.60
N THR A 141 11.46 11.28 -42.82
CA THR A 141 11.50 12.67 -43.28
C THR A 141 12.89 13.08 -43.77
N GLU A 142 13.94 12.57 -43.12
CA GLU A 142 15.34 12.80 -43.52
C GLU A 142 15.65 12.17 -44.90
N ASP A 143 15.21 10.94 -45.12
CA ASP A 143 15.36 10.25 -46.40
C ASP A 143 14.56 10.96 -47.51
N ALA A 144 13.36 11.45 -47.20
CA ALA A 144 12.55 12.23 -48.14
C ALA A 144 13.22 13.56 -48.51
N GLU A 145 13.88 14.24 -47.57
CA GLU A 145 14.65 15.45 -47.84
C GLU A 145 15.89 15.15 -48.70
N LEU A 146 16.61 14.07 -48.41
CA LEU A 146 17.75 13.62 -49.22
C LEU A 146 17.36 13.29 -50.65
N LEU A 147 16.14 12.78 -50.87
CA LEU A 147 15.63 12.42 -52.19
C LEU A 147 15.07 13.63 -52.96
N CYS A 148 14.29 14.49 -52.30
CA CYS A 148 13.52 15.55 -52.97
C CYS A 148 14.21 16.93 -53.00
N SER A 149 15.14 17.23 -52.08
CA SER A 149 15.74 18.57 -51.99
C SER A 149 16.79 18.82 -53.07
N ALA A 150 16.59 19.86 -53.89
CA ALA A 150 17.53 20.25 -54.95
C ALA A 150 18.92 20.70 -54.42
N ASN A 151 19.01 21.08 -53.14
CA ASN A 151 20.23 21.61 -52.53
C ASN A 151 21.18 20.52 -51.99
N GLN A 152 20.73 19.26 -51.93
CA GLN A 152 21.56 18.15 -51.48
C GLN A 152 22.42 17.61 -52.63
N PRO A 153 23.63 17.07 -52.38
CA PRO A 153 24.42 16.38 -53.39
C PRO A 153 23.81 15.01 -53.71
N ILE A 154 24.04 14.51 -54.94
CA ILE A 154 23.76 13.10 -55.28
C ILE A 154 25.01 12.29 -54.94
N ASP A 155 24.99 11.72 -53.74
CA ASP A 155 26.08 10.95 -53.14
C ASP A 155 25.65 9.51 -52.83
N ALA A 156 26.47 8.77 -52.08
CA ALA A 156 26.12 7.41 -51.67
C ALA A 156 24.87 7.33 -50.77
N ASN A 157 24.56 8.40 -50.03
CA ASN A 157 23.40 8.46 -49.14
C ASN A 157 22.11 8.57 -49.95
N PHE A 158 22.10 9.36 -51.04
CA PHE A 158 20.98 9.42 -51.98
C PHE A 158 20.58 8.02 -52.49
N PHE A 159 21.55 7.24 -52.98
CA PHE A 159 21.27 5.90 -53.50
C PHE A 159 20.80 4.93 -52.41
N ARG A 160 21.31 5.07 -51.18
CA ARG A 160 20.86 4.27 -50.03
C ARG A 160 19.41 4.59 -49.65
N SER A 161 19.04 5.87 -49.60
CA SER A 161 17.65 6.29 -49.35
C SER A 161 16.72 5.87 -50.49
N LEU A 162 17.21 5.85 -51.74
CA LEU A 162 16.45 5.36 -52.89
C LEU A 162 16.22 3.84 -52.83
N GLU A 163 17.24 3.06 -52.45
CA GLU A 163 17.11 1.62 -52.22
C GLU A 163 16.11 1.31 -51.08
N ARG A 164 16.16 2.10 -49.99
CA ARG A 164 15.15 2.02 -48.93
C ARG A 164 13.75 2.34 -49.46
N ALA A 165 13.59 3.36 -50.30
CA ALA A 165 12.30 3.69 -50.92
C ALA A 165 11.77 2.55 -51.80
N HIS A 166 12.63 1.84 -52.54
CA HIS A 166 12.25 0.63 -53.28
C HIS A 166 11.78 -0.51 -52.35
N GLN A 167 12.48 -0.71 -51.24
CA GLN A 167 12.08 -1.72 -50.27
C GLN A 167 10.72 -1.39 -49.65
N VAL A 168 10.47 -0.12 -49.32
CA VAL A 168 9.16 0.37 -48.84
C VAL A 168 8.08 0.17 -49.93
N GLU A 169 8.36 0.50 -51.19
CA GLU A 169 7.42 0.27 -52.30
C GLU A 169 7.04 -1.21 -52.43
N LYS A 170 8.02 -2.11 -52.27
CA LYS A 170 7.80 -3.57 -52.28
C LYS A 170 6.97 -4.01 -51.07
N ASN A 171 7.30 -3.56 -49.87
CA ASN A 171 6.56 -3.87 -48.66
C ASN A 171 5.08 -3.44 -48.80
N CYS A 172 4.82 -2.22 -49.28
CA CYS A 172 3.47 -1.74 -49.54
C CYS A 172 2.71 -2.60 -50.57
N LYS A 173 3.36 -3.04 -51.65
CA LYS A 173 2.75 -3.98 -52.63
C LYS A 173 2.39 -5.32 -52.00
N ASP A 174 3.26 -5.85 -51.13
CA ASP A 174 3.00 -7.10 -50.43
C ASP A 174 1.87 -6.95 -49.39
N MET A 175 1.76 -5.79 -48.73
CA MET A 175 0.65 -5.45 -47.83
C MET A 175 -0.70 -5.34 -48.58
N ILE A 176 -0.71 -4.76 -49.78
CA ILE A 176 -1.92 -4.70 -50.62
C ILE A 176 -2.37 -6.12 -51.01
N ARG A 177 -1.42 -7.02 -51.29
CA ARG A 177 -1.70 -8.43 -51.60
C ARG A 177 -2.22 -9.21 -50.41
N SER A 178 -1.81 -8.87 -49.19
CA SER A 178 -2.19 -9.58 -47.98
C SER A 178 -3.54 -9.15 -47.37
N GLY A 179 -4.09 -8.00 -47.77
CA GLY A 179 -5.50 -7.67 -47.53
C GLY A 179 -5.83 -6.20 -47.25
N GLU A 180 -4.89 -5.41 -46.74
CA GLU A 180 -5.15 -4.01 -46.33
C GLU A 180 -4.92 -3.03 -47.50
N GLN A 181 -5.91 -3.00 -48.40
CA GLN A 181 -5.79 -2.28 -49.68
C GLN A 181 -5.72 -0.76 -49.52
N ASN A 182 -6.62 -0.14 -48.75
CA ASN A 182 -6.71 1.32 -48.70
C ASN A 182 -5.46 1.98 -48.09
N LEU A 183 -4.98 1.46 -46.96
CA LEU A 183 -3.75 1.96 -46.33
C LEU A 183 -2.54 1.70 -47.23
N GLY A 184 -2.45 0.50 -47.79
CA GLY A 184 -1.37 0.11 -48.70
C GLY A 184 -1.31 0.99 -49.95
N PHE A 185 -2.44 1.33 -50.56
CA PHE A 185 -2.48 2.24 -51.71
C PHE A 185 -2.05 3.65 -51.35
N ASN A 186 -2.51 4.21 -50.23
CA ASN A 186 -2.12 5.57 -49.81
C ASN A 186 -0.62 5.67 -49.50
N MET A 187 -0.05 4.71 -48.78
CA MET A 187 1.39 4.66 -48.49
C MET A 187 2.23 4.43 -49.75
N LEU A 188 1.75 3.56 -50.64
CA LEU A 188 2.39 3.31 -51.93
C LEU A 188 2.38 4.55 -52.83
N ASP A 189 1.29 5.30 -52.86
CA ASP A 189 1.16 6.52 -53.66
C ASP A 189 2.10 7.63 -53.15
N SER A 190 2.14 7.83 -51.82
CA SER A 190 3.09 8.76 -51.19
C SER A 190 4.54 8.37 -51.46
N THR A 191 4.87 7.07 -51.36
CA THR A 191 6.21 6.54 -51.66
C THR A 191 6.57 6.71 -53.14
N ARG A 192 5.62 6.52 -54.05
CA ARG A 192 5.86 6.71 -55.48
C ARG A 192 6.07 8.17 -55.82
N SER A 193 5.32 9.09 -55.21
CA SER A 193 5.49 10.53 -55.41
C SER A 193 6.89 11.00 -55.00
N THR A 194 7.42 10.52 -53.86
CA THR A 194 8.80 10.84 -53.44
C THR A 194 9.84 10.22 -54.37
N MET A 195 9.63 8.97 -54.81
CA MET A 195 10.51 8.32 -55.79
C MET A 195 10.51 9.03 -57.15
N GLU A 196 9.36 9.47 -57.66
CA GLU A 196 9.26 10.24 -58.91
C GLU A 196 10.06 11.54 -58.83
N SER A 197 9.95 12.26 -57.71
CA SER A 197 10.72 13.47 -57.44
C SER A 197 12.22 13.19 -57.39
N ALA A 198 12.62 12.09 -56.75
CA ALA A 198 14.01 11.64 -56.70
C ALA A 198 14.57 11.31 -58.09
N TYR A 199 13.80 10.59 -58.91
CA TYR A 199 14.20 10.24 -60.28
C TYR A 199 14.29 11.45 -61.19
N GLN A 200 13.36 12.41 -61.07
CA GLN A 200 13.42 13.66 -61.84
C GLN A 200 14.70 14.43 -61.51
N ARG A 201 15.08 14.49 -60.24
CA ARG A 201 16.33 15.11 -59.80
C ARG A 201 17.56 14.35 -60.28
N LEU A 202 17.57 13.01 -60.17
CA LEU A 202 18.64 12.16 -60.70
C LEU A 202 18.82 12.37 -62.21
N TYR A 203 17.71 12.44 -62.96
CA TYR A 203 17.73 12.71 -64.39
C TYR A 203 18.31 14.10 -64.71
N GLN A 204 17.85 15.17 -64.05
CA GLN A 204 18.40 16.52 -64.24
C GLN A 204 19.90 16.59 -63.92
N TRP A 205 20.33 15.93 -62.85
CA TRP A 205 21.73 15.88 -62.46
C TRP A 205 22.58 15.10 -63.47
N THR A 206 22.14 13.92 -63.90
CA THR A 206 22.85 13.13 -64.93
C THR A 206 22.96 13.90 -66.26
N GLN A 207 21.91 14.63 -66.66
CA GLN A 207 21.95 15.49 -67.86
C GLN A 207 22.98 16.62 -67.72
N ASN A 208 23.04 17.28 -66.55
CA ASN A 208 24.02 18.32 -66.29
C ASN A 208 25.45 17.78 -66.26
N GLU A 209 25.69 16.65 -65.60
CA GLU A 209 27.00 15.99 -65.58
C GLU A 209 27.46 15.59 -66.99
N CYS A 210 26.57 15.04 -67.82
CA CYS A 210 26.90 14.70 -69.21
C CYS A 210 27.22 15.95 -70.05
N ARG A 211 26.50 17.06 -69.85
CA ARG A 211 26.78 18.35 -70.53
C ARG A 211 28.12 18.94 -70.10
N MET A 212 28.42 18.98 -68.81
CA MET A 212 29.67 19.55 -68.27
C MET A 212 30.91 18.74 -68.70
N ARG A 213 30.79 17.40 -68.73
CA ARG A 213 31.90 16.50 -69.09
C ARG A 213 32.20 16.41 -70.58
N THR A 214 31.40 17.05 -71.44
CA THR A 214 31.72 17.15 -72.87
C THR A 214 32.92 18.08 -73.13
N GLN A 215 33.32 18.89 -72.13
CA GLN A 215 34.38 19.88 -72.28
C GLN A 215 35.74 19.49 -71.65
N ASP A 216 35.78 18.78 -70.51
CA ASP A 216 37.04 18.41 -69.85
C ASP A 216 36.91 17.08 -69.06
N THR A 217 37.78 16.10 -69.35
CA THR A 217 37.97 14.77 -68.70
C THR A 217 36.92 13.64 -68.98
N PRO A 218 37.34 12.53 -69.64
CA PRO A 218 36.46 11.42 -70.03
C PRO A 218 36.28 10.29 -68.98
N GLU A 219 36.67 10.47 -67.71
CA GLU A 219 36.51 9.42 -66.70
C GLU A 219 35.10 9.41 -66.09
N ILE A 220 34.33 8.36 -66.41
CA ILE A 220 32.97 8.19 -65.87
C ILE A 220 33.04 7.86 -64.37
N GLY A 221 32.71 8.86 -63.55
CA GLY A 221 32.63 8.73 -62.10
C GLY A 221 31.71 7.58 -61.68
N ALA A 222 32.03 6.93 -60.56
CA ALA A 222 31.27 5.79 -60.06
C ALA A 222 29.80 6.14 -59.76
N THR A 223 29.51 7.38 -59.37
CA THR A 223 28.16 7.91 -59.15
C THR A 223 27.36 8.04 -60.43
N LEU A 224 27.98 8.49 -61.53
CA LEU A 224 27.32 8.61 -62.84
C LEU A 224 26.96 7.23 -63.42
N ARG A 225 27.86 6.24 -63.27
CA ARG A 225 27.55 4.84 -63.65
C ARG A 225 26.38 4.27 -62.87
N LYS A 226 26.36 4.48 -61.55
CA LYS A 226 25.23 4.05 -60.70
C LYS A 226 23.93 4.77 -61.08
N ALA A 227 23.97 6.09 -61.30
CA ALA A 227 22.80 6.86 -61.73
C ALA A 227 22.24 6.37 -63.07
N MET A 228 23.11 6.09 -64.05
CA MET A 228 22.68 5.56 -65.35
C MET A 228 22.11 4.15 -65.24
N SER A 229 22.69 3.29 -64.39
CA SER A 229 22.16 1.95 -64.11
C SER A 229 20.76 2.01 -63.49
N GLU A 230 20.56 2.86 -62.49
CA GLU A 230 19.26 3.05 -61.82
C GLU A 230 18.19 3.64 -62.76
N LEU A 231 18.60 4.54 -63.67
CA LEU A 231 17.70 5.07 -64.69
C LEU A 231 17.33 4.00 -65.73
N GLN A 232 18.27 3.11 -66.10
CA GLN A 232 18.07 2.05 -67.11
C GLN A 232 16.88 1.14 -66.77
N ASP A 233 16.63 0.91 -65.49
CA ASP A 233 15.52 0.10 -65.00
C ASP A 233 14.14 0.77 -65.17
N ARG A 234 14.09 2.04 -65.62
CA ARG A 234 12.86 2.73 -66.05
C ARG A 234 12.98 3.29 -67.48
N PRO A 235 12.65 2.50 -68.51
CA PRO A 235 12.73 2.92 -69.93
C PRO A 235 11.79 4.06 -70.32
N VAL A 236 10.89 4.49 -69.43
CA VAL A 236 9.95 5.60 -69.66
C VAL A 236 10.65 6.96 -69.63
N LEU A 237 11.80 7.07 -68.95
CA LEU A 237 12.60 8.31 -68.83
C LEU A 237 13.62 8.51 -69.97
N PHE A 238 13.82 7.49 -70.82
CA PHE A 238 14.73 7.53 -71.98
C PHE A 238 14.01 7.85 -73.30
N LYS A 239 12.74 8.25 -73.25
CA LYS A 239 11.98 8.68 -74.42
C LYS A 239 12.05 10.19 -74.63
#